data_AF-A0AAI8ZKB7-F1
#
_entry.id   AF-A0AAI8ZKB7-F1
#
_cell.length_a   1.000
_cell.length_b   1.000
_cell.length_c   1.000
_cell.angle_alpha   90.00
_cell.angle_beta   90.00
_cell.angle_gamma   90.00
#
_symmetry.space_group_name_H-M   'P 1'
#
loop_
_entity.id
_entity.type
_entity.pdbx_description
1 polymer ?
#
loop_
_entity_poly.entity_id
_entity_poly.type
_entity_poly.pdbx_seq_one_letter_code
_entity_poly.pdbx_strand_id
1 'polypeptide(L)'
;MLNITQAYQVALISSSHTSEEDARRFMIASNELDWVSQIDGGCIVHAGLQDDVWKDDLRRYGISEGAIANIQKVLDVGFDSVHFDCGAPIVEGLECWCW
;
A
#
# COMPACT_ATOMS: atom_id res chain seq x y z
N MET A 1 -10.89 3.25 -29.63
CA MET A 1 -11.00 2.06 -28.78
C MET A 1 -9.82 2.10 -27.82
N LEU A 2 -10.05 2.11 -26.50
CA LEU A 2 -8.96 2.15 -25.51
C LEU A 2 -8.21 0.81 -25.56
N ASN A 3 -6.91 0.86 -25.83
CA ASN A 3 -6.05 -0.32 -25.84
C ASN A 3 -5.56 -0.57 -24.41
N ILE A 4 -6.39 -1.22 -23.59
CA ILE A 4 -6.05 -1.59 -22.22
C ILE A 4 -5.14 -2.81 -22.27
N THR A 5 -3.88 -2.64 -21.86
CA THR A 5 -2.85 -3.71 -21.91
C THR A 5 -2.72 -4.47 -20.59
N GLN A 6 -3.17 -3.90 -19.48
CA GLN A 6 -3.12 -4.48 -18.14
C GLN A 6 -4.33 -4.03 -17.30
N ALA A 7 -4.80 -4.90 -16.42
CA ALA A 7 -5.86 -4.62 -15.45
C ALA A 7 -5.47 -5.23 -14.10
N TYR A 8 -5.64 -4.46 -13.02
CA TYR A 8 -5.29 -4.87 -11.66
C TYR A 8 -6.45 -4.59 -10.71
N GLN A 9 -6.68 -5.49 -9.76
CA GLN A 9 -7.59 -5.30 -8.65
C GLN A 9 -6.83 -4.70 -7.46
N VAL A 10 -7.17 -3.47 -7.07
CA VAL A 10 -6.53 -2.77 -5.96
C VAL A 10 -7.50 -2.66 -4.79
N ALA A 11 -7.07 -3.07 -3.60
CA ALA A 11 -7.79 -2.78 -2.36
C ALA A 11 -7.26 -1.49 -1.74
N LEU A 12 -8.17 -0.66 -1.23
CA LEU A 12 -7.82 0.51 -0.42
C LEU A 12 -7.90 0.14 1.06
N ILE A 13 -6.79 0.31 1.78
CA ILE A 13 -6.75 0.26 3.23
C ILE A 13 -6.46 1.68 3.73
N SER A 14 -7.46 2.28 4.38
CA SER A 14 -7.31 3.59 5.04
C SER A 14 -6.41 3.48 6.28
N SER A 15 -5.75 4.58 6.63
CA SER A 15 -4.76 4.78 7.70
C SER A 15 -5.11 4.25 9.10
N SER A 16 -6.33 3.77 9.34
CA SER A 16 -6.72 3.09 10.57
C SER A 16 -6.00 1.75 10.81
N HIS A 17 -5.26 1.22 9.81
CA HIS A 17 -4.63 -0.10 9.87
C HIS A 17 -3.12 -0.12 9.59
N THR A 18 -2.47 1.04 9.44
CA THR A 18 -1.02 1.15 9.20
C THR A 18 -0.42 2.19 10.12
N SER A 19 0.67 1.83 10.81
CA SER A 19 1.35 2.75 11.72
C SER A 19 2.05 3.88 10.95
N GLU A 20 2.20 5.06 11.57
CA GLU A 20 2.98 6.17 10.97
C GLU A 20 4.41 5.74 10.64
N GLU A 21 4.98 4.85 11.45
CA GLU A 21 6.31 4.30 11.23
C GLU A 21 6.37 3.41 9.98
N ASP A 22 5.40 2.52 9.79
CA ASP A 22 5.32 1.70 8.57
C ASP A 22 5.05 2.56 7.33
N ALA A 23 4.21 3.59 7.43
CA ALA A 23 3.99 4.54 6.34
C ALA A 23 5.32 5.19 5.89
N ARG A 24 6.13 5.67 6.83
CA ARG A 24 7.47 6.22 6.53
C ARG A 24 8.40 5.16 5.92
N ARG A 25 8.36 3.92 6.42
CA ARG A 25 9.18 2.82 5.89
C ARG A 25 8.80 2.44 4.47
N PHE A 26 7.51 2.45 4.11
CA PHE A 26 7.07 2.27 2.73
C PHE A 26 7.63 3.36 1.81
N MET A 27 7.68 4.62 2.26
CA MET A 27 8.28 5.71 1.49
C MET A 27 9.80 5.55 1.30
N ILE A 28 10.49 4.92 2.24
CA ILE A 28 11.91 4.59 2.07
C ILE A 28 12.04 3.43 1.07
N ALA A 29 11.26 2.37 1.26
CA ALA A 29 11.30 1.15 0.45
C ALA A 29 11.00 1.42 -1.03
N SER A 30 10.06 2.32 -1.33
CA SER A 30 9.70 2.70 -2.70
C SER A 30 10.82 3.35 -3.52
N ASN A 31 11.92 3.79 -2.88
CA ASN A 31 13.08 4.30 -3.63
C ASN A 31 13.87 3.17 -4.31
N GLU A 32 13.71 1.94 -3.83
CA GLU A 32 14.50 0.78 -4.25
C GLU A 32 13.63 -0.39 -4.74
N LEU A 33 12.38 -0.50 -4.26
CA LEU A 33 11.40 -1.50 -4.70
C LEU A 33 10.49 -0.87 -5.76
N ASP A 34 10.71 -1.25 -7.02
CA ASP A 34 9.94 -0.76 -8.18
C ASP A 34 8.45 -1.14 -8.17
N TRP A 35 8.08 -2.10 -7.31
CA TRP A 35 6.71 -2.54 -7.06
C TRP A 35 6.05 -1.88 -5.84
N VAL A 36 6.70 -0.89 -5.23
CA VAL A 36 6.11 0.01 -4.23
C VAL A 36 6.08 1.42 -4.80
N SER A 37 4.89 1.88 -5.18
CA SER A 37 4.70 3.21 -5.77
C SER A 37 4.35 4.23 -4.70
N GLN A 38 5.09 5.34 -4.64
CA GLN A 38 4.65 6.51 -3.87
C GLN A 38 3.52 7.23 -4.60
N ILE A 39 2.57 7.74 -3.83
CA ILE A 39 1.50 8.60 -4.31
C ILE A 39 1.31 9.76 -3.33
N ASP A 40 0.62 10.80 -3.77
CA ASP A 40 0.28 11.92 -2.89
C ASP A 40 -0.57 11.41 -1.72
N GLY A 41 -0.01 11.49 -0.51
CA GLY A 41 -0.68 11.03 0.70
C GLY A 41 -0.73 9.52 0.85
N GLY A 42 0.24 8.74 0.34
CA GLY A 42 0.24 7.29 0.57
C GLY A 42 1.26 6.49 -0.24
N CYS A 43 1.04 5.18 -0.28
CA CYS A 43 1.76 4.28 -1.18
C CYS A 43 0.85 3.17 -1.71
N ILE A 44 1.20 2.62 -2.86
CA ILE A 44 0.58 1.42 -3.42
C ILE A 44 1.63 0.32 -3.45
N VAL A 45 1.30 -0.81 -2.84
CA VAL A 45 2.17 -1.99 -2.75
C VAL A 45 1.61 -3.07 -3.67
N HIS A 46 2.34 -3.37 -4.74
CA HIS A 46 1.94 -4.33 -5.77
C HIS A 46 2.42 -5.76 -5.47
N ALA A 47 2.26 -6.20 -4.21
CA ALA A 47 2.80 -7.46 -3.72
C ALA A 47 2.21 -8.71 -4.41
N GLY A 48 0.97 -8.64 -4.91
CA GLY A 48 0.34 -9.75 -5.64
C GLY A 48 0.96 -10.04 -7.01
N LEU A 49 1.81 -9.13 -7.50
CA LEU A 49 2.52 -9.27 -8.77
C LEU A 49 3.96 -9.76 -8.59
N GLN A 50 4.39 -9.98 -7.35
CA GLN A 50 5.73 -10.42 -7.01
C GLN A 50 5.76 -11.91 -6.71
N ASP A 51 6.95 -12.52 -6.85
CA ASP A 51 7.21 -13.85 -6.33
C ASP A 51 7.13 -13.85 -4.78
N ASP A 52 7.16 -15.02 -4.15
CA ASP A 52 6.99 -15.22 -2.70
C ASP A 52 8.05 -14.49 -1.81
N VAL A 53 8.98 -13.75 -2.40
CA VAL A 53 10.05 -12.99 -1.74
C VAL A 53 9.62 -11.63 -1.18
N TRP A 54 8.46 -11.10 -1.60
CA TRP A 54 8.03 -9.73 -1.24
C TRP A 54 8.01 -9.47 0.27
N LYS A 55 7.67 -10.49 1.08
CA LYS A 55 7.65 -10.38 2.55
C LYS A 55 9.05 -10.09 3.11
N ASP A 56 10.05 -10.79 2.59
CA ASP A 56 11.43 -10.64 3.05
C ASP A 56 12.00 -9.29 2.64
N ASP A 57 11.64 -8.80 1.46
CA ASP A 57 12.00 -7.45 1.04
C ASP A 57 11.38 -6.39 1.95
N LEU A 58 10.08 -6.46 2.27
CA LEU A 58 9.47 -5.50 3.20
C LEU A 58 10.09 -5.58 4.60
N ARG A 59 10.46 -6.78 5.09
CA ARG A 59 11.17 -6.94 6.37
C ARG A 59 12.53 -6.27 6.38
N ARG A 60 13.27 -6.27 5.26
CA ARG A 60 14.56 -5.58 5.15
C ARG A 60 14.43 -4.07 5.36
N TYR A 61 13.30 -3.48 4.98
CA TYR A 61 12.96 -2.08 5.26
C TYR A 61 12.32 -1.86 6.64
N GLY A 62 12.27 -2.90 7.46
CA GLY A 62 11.73 -2.86 8.81
C GLY A 62 10.21 -2.80 8.87
N ILE A 63 9.49 -3.05 7.77
CA ILE A 63 8.01 -3.00 7.78
C ILE A 63 7.47 -4.06 8.75
N SER A 64 6.47 -3.68 9.55
CA SER A 64 5.94 -4.54 10.59
C SER A 64 5.25 -5.80 10.03
N GLU A 65 5.32 -6.89 10.79
CA GLU A 65 4.59 -8.12 10.47
C GLU A 65 3.07 -7.89 10.40
N GLY A 66 2.54 -6.90 11.12
CA GLY A 66 1.13 -6.51 11.05
C GLY A 66 0.75 -5.97 9.67
N ALA A 67 1.56 -5.06 9.12
CA ALA A 67 1.35 -4.53 7.77
C ALA A 67 1.50 -5.62 6.70
N ILE A 68 2.51 -6.49 6.84
CA ILE A 68 2.72 -7.65 5.95
C ILE A 68 1.51 -8.61 6.01
N ALA A 69 1.00 -8.92 7.19
CA ALA A 69 -0.17 -9.78 7.35
C ALA A 69 -1.44 -9.16 6.73
N ASN A 70 -1.61 -7.84 6.82
CA ASN A 70 -2.72 -7.14 6.17
C ASN A 70 -2.63 -7.23 4.65
N ILE A 71 -1.43 -7.08 4.08
CA ILE A 71 -1.21 -7.26 2.64
C ILE A 71 -1.59 -8.69 2.25
N GLN A 72 -1.09 -9.71 2.96
CA GLN A 72 -1.40 -11.10 2.65
C GLN A 72 -2.90 -11.37 2.65
N LYS A 73 -3.65 -10.87 3.64
CA LYS A 73 -5.11 -11.05 3.70
C LYS A 73 -5.82 -10.47 2.48
N VAL A 74 -5.33 -9.35 1.94
CA VAL A 74 -5.87 -8.74 0.73
C VAL A 74 -5.56 -9.60 -0.50
N LEU A 75 -4.32 -10.09 -0.60
CA LEU A 75 -3.93 -10.99 -1.70
C LEU A 75 -4.72 -12.30 -1.68
N ASP A 76 -4.98 -12.87 -0.49
CA ASP A 76 -5.77 -14.10 -0.32
C ASP A 76 -7.22 -13.97 -0.83
N VAL A 77 -7.75 -12.75 -0.93
CA VAL A 77 -9.08 -12.44 -1.47
C VAL A 77 -9.05 -12.23 -2.99
N GLY A 78 -7.86 -12.22 -3.61
CA GLY A 78 -7.66 -12.10 -5.05
C GLY A 78 -7.35 -10.70 -5.55
N PHE A 79 -6.99 -9.77 -4.66
CA PHE A 79 -6.48 -8.46 -5.07
C PHE A 79 -4.99 -8.54 -5.41
N ASP A 80 -4.55 -7.72 -6.36
CA ASP A 80 -3.16 -7.68 -6.81
C ASP A 80 -2.32 -6.68 -6.01
N SER A 81 -2.95 -5.68 -5.39
CA SER A 81 -2.26 -4.56 -4.77
C SER A 81 -3.02 -3.95 -3.61
N VAL A 82 -2.27 -3.34 -2.69
CA VAL A 82 -2.80 -2.65 -1.50
C VAL A 82 -2.40 -1.19 -1.56
N HIS A 83 -3.37 -0.30 -1.58
CA HIS A 83 -3.17 1.13 -1.40
C HIS A 83 -3.27 1.46 0.10
N PHE A 84 -2.16 1.93 0.67
CA PHE A 84 -2.10 2.55 1.99
C PHE A 84 -2.23 4.06 1.87
N ASP A 85 -3.41 4.58 2.20
CA ASP A 85 -3.66 6.02 2.26
C ASP A 85 -3.09 6.56 3.59
N CYS A 86 -2.03 7.35 3.47
CA CYS A 86 -1.29 8.02 4.54
C CYS A 86 -1.31 9.54 4.31
N GLY A 87 -2.49 10.16 4.36
CA GLY A 87 -2.60 11.61 4.47
C GLY A 87 -3.27 12.29 3.29
N ALA A 88 -4.45 11.80 2.90
CA ALA A 88 -5.37 12.64 2.15
C ALA A 88 -5.55 14.01 2.87
N PRO A 89 -5.32 15.15 2.17
CA PRO A 89 -5.60 16.47 2.74
C PRO A 89 -7.08 16.57 3.10
N ILE A 90 -7.40 17.30 4.17
CA ILE A 90 -8.79 17.62 4.49
C ILE A 90 -9.37 18.42 3.32
N VAL A 91 -10.33 17.82 2.62
CA VAL A 91 -11.06 18.49 1.56
C VAL A 91 -12.20 19.28 2.19
N GLU A 92 -12.22 20.58 1.95
CA GLU A 92 -13.27 21.47 2.44
C GLU A 92 -14.64 20.99 1.93
N GLY A 93 -15.56 20.67 2.85
CA GLY A 93 -16.90 20.16 2.53
C GLY A 93 -17.09 18.64 2.63
N LEU A 94 -16.04 17.86 2.93
CA LEU A 94 -16.19 16.45 3.29
C LEU A 94 -16.20 16.26 4.81
N GLU A 95 -17.03 15.33 5.29
CA GLU A 95 -17.16 15.01 6.71
C GLU A 95 -15.85 14.38 7.20
N CYS A 96 -15.10 15.13 8.00
CA CYS A 96 -13.81 14.73 8.53
C CYS A 96 -13.99 14.40 10.02
N TRP A 97 -13.53 13.23 10.44
CA TRP A 97 -13.59 12.83 11.84
C TRP A 97 -12.28 13.26 12.50
N CYS A 98 -12.39 14.19 13.45
CA CYS A 98 -11.24 14.66 14.21
C CYS A 98 -10.74 13.54 15.12
N TRP A 99 -9.45 13.26 15.00
CA TRP A 99 -8.64 12.45 15.91
C TRP A 99 -8.53 13.13 17.28
#